data_AF-A0A3M7QI92-F1
#
_entry.id   AF-A0A3M7QI92-F1
#
_cell.length_a   1.000
_cell.length_b   1.000
_cell.length_c   1.000
_cell.angle_alpha   90.00
_cell.angle_beta   90.00
_cell.angle_gamma   90.00
#
_symmetry.space_group_name_H-M   'P 1'
#
loop_
_entity.id
_entity.type
_entity.pdbx_description
1 polymer ?
#
loop_
_entity_poly.entity_id
_entity_poly.type
_entity_poly.pdbx_seq_one_letter_code
_entity_poly.pdbx_strand_id
1 'polypeptide(L)' 'MKCSSTHYWSHFDITCKLKEINGTWCTYSLQCQTENGLSCITNRCFCAENHYWSGTQCLWEFIKWNPNKDES' A
#
# COMPACT_ATOMS: atom_id res chain seq x y z
N MET A 1 7.28 13.08 -17.06
CA MET A 1 7.63 11.69 -17.43
C MET A 1 6.64 10.77 -16.73
N LYS A 2 6.08 9.76 -17.42
CA LYS A 2 4.99 8.93 -16.90
C LYS A 2 5.44 7.47 -16.89
N CYS A 3 5.50 6.87 -15.70
CA CYS A 3 5.74 5.45 -15.54
C CYS A 3 4.43 4.65 -15.62
N SER A 4 4.53 3.33 -15.79
CA SER A 4 3.40 2.43 -15.55
C SER A 4 2.86 2.61 -14.13
N SER A 5 1.59 2.24 -13.88
CA SER A 5 0.98 2.32 -12.54
C SER A 5 1.73 1.53 -11.48
N THR A 6 2.42 0.46 -11.87
CA THR A 6 3.25 -0.40 -11.00
C THR A 6 4.64 0.16 -10.71
N HIS A 7 4.98 1.31 -11.29
CA HIS A 7 6.30 1.92 -11.17
C HIS A 7 6.19 3.37 -10.68
N TYR A 8 7.26 3.87 -10.09
CA TYR A 8 7.42 5.27 -9.74
C TYR A 8 8.65 5.85 -10.41
N TRP A 9 8.61 7.16 -10.68
CA TRP A 9 9.76 7.86 -11.25
C TRP A 9 10.76 8.18 -10.15
N SER A 10 11.95 7.56 -10.18
CA SER A 10 13.06 7.87 -9.29
C SER A 10 13.84 9.06 -9.83
N HIS A 11 13.84 10.17 -9.09
CA HIS A 11 14.70 11.32 -9.39
C HIS A 11 16.18 11.07 -9.10
N PHE A 12 16.51 10.03 -8.32
CA PHE A 12 17.88 9.69 -8.01
C PHE A 12 18.56 8.96 -9.18
N ASP A 13 17.89 7.95 -9.73
CA ASP A 13 18.44 7.11 -10.81
C ASP A 13 17.96 7.53 -12.20
N ILE A 14 17.07 8.54 -12.28
CA ILE A 14 16.46 9.04 -13.52
C ILE A 14 15.81 7.89 -14.31
N THR A 15 15.03 7.05 -13.62
CA THR A 15 14.38 5.86 -14.21
C THR A 15 13.08 5.51 -13.52
N CYS A 16 12.25 4.70 -14.17
CA CYS A 16 11.07 4.09 -13.57
C CYS A 16 11.51 2.87 -12.74
N LYS A 17 11.28 2.91 -11.43
CA LYS A 17 11.53 1.79 -10.52
C LYS A 17 10.22 1.11 -10.13
N LEU A 18 10.27 -0.20 -9.92
CA LEU A 18 9.12 -0.97 -9.45
C LEU A 18 8.70 -0.44 -8.07
N LYS A 19 7.38 -0.38 -7.84
CA LYS A 19 6.84 0.00 -6.54
C LYS A 19 7.03 -1.10 -5.49
N GLU A 20 7.27 -0.64 -4.28
CA GLU A 20 7.54 -1.37 -3.05
C GLU A 20 6.27 -2.02 -2.48
N ILE A 21 6.43 -3.24 -1.96
CA ILE A 21 5.34 -4.07 -1.40
C ILE A 21 5.14 -3.79 0.09
N ASN A 22 4.08 -4.36 0.67
CA ASN A 22 3.80 -4.21 2.10
C ASN A 22 5.00 -4.65 2.98
N GLY A 23 5.39 -3.78 3.91
CA GLY A 23 6.46 -4.01 4.88
C GLY A 23 7.87 -3.68 4.40
N THR A 24 8.09 -3.36 3.12
CA THR A 24 9.41 -2.95 2.62
C THR A 24 9.69 -1.48 2.92
N TRP A 25 10.98 -1.13 2.89
CA TRP A 25 11.45 0.22 3.21
C TRP A 25 11.04 1.23 2.14
N CYS A 26 10.74 2.44 2.59
CA CYS A 26 10.43 3.57 1.74
C CYS A 26 10.84 4.89 2.40
N THR A 27 10.92 5.91 1.58
CA THR A 27 11.10 7.32 1.95
C THR A 27 9.88 8.15 1.56
N TYR A 28 9.20 7.80 0.46
CA TYR A 28 8.03 8.52 -0.05
C TYR A 28 6.90 7.57 -0.44
N SER A 29 5.66 7.96 -0.22
CA SER A 29 4.49 7.10 -0.52
C SER A 29 4.38 6.68 -1.98
N LEU A 30 4.87 7.50 -2.92
CA LEU A 30 4.91 7.16 -4.36
C LEU A 30 5.75 5.91 -4.65
N GLN A 31 6.70 5.58 -3.77
CA GLN A 31 7.51 4.38 -3.91
C GLN A 31 6.72 3.11 -3.62
N CYS A 32 5.66 3.18 -2.81
CA CYS A 32 4.83 2.04 -2.47
C CYS A 32 3.80 1.73 -3.56
N GLN A 33 3.23 0.52 -3.53
CA GLN A 33 2.06 0.14 -4.34
C GLN A 33 0.80 0.90 -3.91
N THR A 34 0.72 2.19 -4.25
CA THR A 34 -0.41 3.08 -3.93
C THR A 34 -1.72 2.58 -4.55
N GLU A 35 -1.64 1.86 -5.66
CA GLU A 35 -2.77 1.17 -6.30
C GLU A 35 -3.39 0.08 -5.42
N ASN A 36 -2.61 -0.47 -4.48
CA ASN A 36 -3.05 -1.45 -3.49
C ASN A 36 -3.37 -0.78 -2.14
N GLY A 37 -3.40 0.55 -2.08
CA GLY A 37 -3.68 1.33 -0.87
C GLY A 37 -2.51 1.48 0.10
N LEU A 38 -1.29 1.08 -0.30
CA LEU A 38 -0.10 1.27 0.53
C LEU A 38 0.39 2.73 0.48
N SER A 39 0.92 3.18 1.61
CA SER A 39 1.59 4.48 1.77
C SER A 39 2.86 4.31 2.60
N CYS A 40 3.78 5.27 2.50
CA CYS A 40 5.01 5.21 3.29
C CYS A 40 4.74 5.73 4.70
N ILE A 41 4.60 4.82 5.66
CA ILE A 41 4.32 5.09 7.06
C ILE A 41 5.49 4.57 7.88
N THR A 42 6.06 5.41 8.74
CA THR A 42 7.23 5.04 9.57
C THR A 42 8.39 4.41 8.78
N ASN A 43 8.63 4.93 7.56
CA ASN A 43 9.63 4.45 6.60
C ASN A 43 9.39 3.05 6.03
N ARG A 44 8.16 2.54 6.11
CA ARG A 44 7.76 1.29 5.48
C ARG A 44 6.43 1.43 4.75
N CYS A 45 6.26 0.64 3.70
CA CYS A 45 5.00 0.61 2.96
C CYS A 45 3.94 -0.13 3.78
N PHE A 46 2.98 0.59 4.31
CA PHE A 46 1.88 0.03 5.10
C PHE A 46 0.54 0.60 4.65
N CYS A 47 -0.53 -0.09 5.07
CA CYS A 47 -1.87 0.45 4.96
C CYS A 47 -2.03 1.67 5.86
N ALA A 48 -2.83 2.63 5.40
CA ALA A 48 -3.25 3.77 6.22
C ALA A 48 -3.99 3.29 7.50
N GLU A 49 -4.13 4.17 8.48
CA GLU A 49 -4.87 3.87 9.71
C GLU A 49 -6.27 3.32 9.41
N ASN A 50 -6.76 2.42 10.27
CA ASN A 50 -8.04 1.71 10.12
C ASN A 50 -8.16 0.80 8.89
N HIS A 51 -7.03 0.45 8.27
CA HIS A 51 -6.96 -0.55 7.20
C HIS A 51 -5.99 -1.67 7.57
N TYR A 52 -6.28 -2.88 7.07
CA TYR A 52 -5.40 -4.03 7.20
C TYR A 52 -4.94 -4.53 5.84
N TRP A 53 -3.74 -5.12 5.80
CA TRP A 53 -3.23 -5.77 4.61
C TRP A 53 -3.90 -7.14 4.41
N SER A 54 -4.62 -7.32 3.30
CA SER A 54 -5.30 -8.58 2.98
C SER A 54 -4.40 -9.63 2.32
N GLY A 55 -3.14 -9.29 2.03
CA GLY A 55 -2.24 -10.08 1.18
C GLY A 55 -2.12 -9.51 -0.24
N THR A 56 -3.12 -8.78 -0.72
CA THR A 56 -3.14 -8.18 -2.07
C THR A 56 -3.39 -6.68 -2.06
N GLN A 57 -4.23 -6.19 -1.14
CA GLN A 57 -4.57 -4.78 -1.01
C GLN A 57 -4.93 -4.40 0.43
N CYS A 58 -4.89 -3.10 0.73
CA CYS A 58 -5.39 -2.55 1.97
C CYS A 58 -6.92 -2.53 1.97
N LEU A 59 -7.52 -3.16 2.97
CA LEU A 59 -8.97 -3.21 3.17
C LEU A 59 -9.35 -2.50 4.46
N TRP A 60 -10.47 -1.79 4.45
CA TRP A 60 -10.98 -1.08 5.62
C TRP A 60 -11.39 -2.07 6.72
N GLU A 61 -10.93 -1.85 7.96
CA GLU A 61 -11.10 -2.81 9.07
C GLU A 61 -12.57 -3.01 9.46
N PHE A 62 -13.42 -1.98 9.33
CA PHE A 62 -14.86 -2.08 9.63
C PHE A 62 -15.65 -2.95 8.64
N ILE A 63 -15.05 -3.36 7.51
CA ILE A 63 -15.68 -4.36 6.62
C ILE A 63 -15.73 -5.75 7.31
N LYS A 64 -15.01 -5.96 8.43
CA LYS A 64 -15.16 -7.19 9.23
C LYS A 64 -16.47 -7.26 10.04
N TRP A 65 -17.33 -6.23 10.03
CA TRP A 65 -18.67 -6.36 10.60
C TRP A 65 -19.54 -7.22 9.67
N ASN A 66 -19.69 -8.50 10.02
CA ASN A 66 -20.71 -9.37 9.48
C ASN A 66 -21.85 -9.45 10.49
N PRO A 67 -23.06 -8.93 10.21
CA PRO A 67 -24.21 -9.05 11.11
C PRO A 67 -24.65 -10.50 11.37
N ASN A 68 -24.09 -11.48 10.65
CA ASN A 68 -24.43 -12.91 10.76
C ASN A 68 -23.35 -13.75 11.47
N LYS A 69 -22.52 -13.15 12.34
CA LYS A 69 -21.51 -13.90 13.13
C LYS A 69 -21.71 -13.87 14.65
N ASP A 70 -22.87 -13.39 15.12
CA ASP A 70 -23.29 -13.44 16.52
C ASP A 70 -24.43 -14.46 16.78
N GLU A 71 -24.54 -15.51 15.96
CA GLU A 71 -25.36 -16.70 16.28
C GLU A 71 -24.48 -17.95 16.29
N SER A 72 -23.87 -18.20 17.45
CA SER A 72 -23.52 -19.54 17.95
C SER A 72 -23.22 -19.49 19.43
#